data_AF-A0A951U4A4-F1
#
_entry.id   AF-A0A951U4A4-F1
#
_cell.length_a   1.000
_cell.length_b   1.000
_cell.length_c   1.000
_cell.angle_alpha   90.00
_cell.angle_beta   90.00
_cell.angle_gamma   90.00
#
_symmetry.space_group_name_H-M   'P 1'
#
loop_
_entity.id
_entity.type
_entity.pdbx_description
1 polymer ?
#
loop_
_entity_poly.entity_id
_entity_poly.type
_entity_poly.pdbx_seq_one_letter_code
_entity_poly.pdbx_strand_id
1 'polypeptide(L)'
;MGLFFDVLSAVNNPNQNASVDQLSSVAGTVQQLASQHGVEPSAMQGILSGLGGAMRPALQQQATGGGLGDLMGQLASSQLTGGGGGLGNMGGLAAMITPQLIQGLSQKTGVNSGALQSMLPALIPVVMQFLNMGASKTGGSAAGLADNPLLKSFLDGDRDGDVDLGDVFKFTGRFLNPAR
;
A
#
# COMPACT_ATOMS: atom_id res chain seq x y z
N MET A 1 -4.63 -8.99 15.23
CA MET A 1 -3.14 -8.92 15.15
C MET A 1 -2.83 -7.97 14.01
N GLY A 2 -2.09 -6.89 14.26
CA GLY A 2 -2.00 -5.79 13.28
C GLY A 2 -1.16 -6.13 12.04
N LEU A 3 -1.49 -5.51 10.92
CA LEU A 3 -0.80 -5.66 9.62
C LEU A 3 0.72 -5.60 9.71
N PHE A 4 1.26 -4.72 10.55
CA PHE A 4 2.70 -4.57 10.73
C PHE A 4 3.37 -5.87 11.22
N PHE A 5 2.70 -6.62 12.10
CA PHE A 5 3.21 -7.89 12.60
C PHE A 5 3.18 -8.97 11.53
N ASP A 6 2.16 -8.96 10.66
CA ASP A 6 2.11 -9.84 9.50
C ASP A 6 3.25 -9.52 8.51
N VAL A 7 3.63 -8.24 8.39
CA VAL A 7 4.76 -7.81 7.55
C VAL A 7 6.07 -8.30 8.13
N LEU A 8 6.28 -8.16 9.43
CA LEU A 8 7.46 -8.71 10.10
C LEU A 8 7.51 -10.23 9.95
N SER A 9 6.37 -10.91 10.06
CA SER A 9 6.27 -12.35 9.84
C SER A 9 6.57 -12.72 8.39
N ALA A 10 6.15 -11.91 7.42
CA ALA A 10 6.44 -12.07 6.00
C ALA A 10 7.93 -11.87 5.69
N VAL A 11 8.53 -10.81 6.24
CA VAL A 11 9.97 -10.52 6.09
C VAL A 11 10.82 -11.63 6.70
N ASN A 12 10.39 -12.21 7.82
CA ASN A 12 11.08 -13.32 8.47
C ASN A 12 10.79 -14.68 7.81
N ASN A 13 9.90 -14.73 6.82
CA ASN A 13 9.55 -15.96 6.12
C ASN A 13 10.28 -16.03 4.75
N PRO A 14 11.25 -16.93 4.57
CA PRO A 14 12.01 -17.02 3.32
C PRO A 14 11.15 -17.40 2.12
N ASN A 15 9.95 -17.97 2.34
CA ASN A 15 9.01 -18.33 1.30
C ASN A 15 8.14 -17.14 0.83
N GLN A 16 8.22 -15.97 1.46
CA GLN A 16 7.47 -14.77 1.07
C GLN A 16 8.37 -13.76 0.35
N ASN A 17 7.77 -12.91 -0.49
CA ASN A 17 8.48 -11.91 -1.28
C ASN A 17 8.97 -10.70 -0.48
N ALA A 18 8.58 -10.58 0.79
CA ALA A 18 8.97 -9.48 1.67
C ALA A 18 10.47 -9.47 1.97
N SER A 19 11.04 -8.28 2.08
CA SER A 19 12.43 -8.06 2.50
C SER A 19 12.55 -6.74 3.25
N VAL A 20 13.50 -6.66 4.20
CA VAL A 20 13.78 -5.43 4.94
C VAL A 20 14.16 -4.29 3.98
N ASP A 21 14.91 -4.58 2.92
CA ASP A 21 15.29 -3.58 1.91
C ASP A 21 14.09 -3.01 1.13
N GLN A 22 13.10 -3.85 0.81
CA GLN A 22 11.87 -3.41 0.15
C GLN A 22 11.02 -2.55 1.09
N LEU A 23 10.88 -2.98 2.35
CA LEU A 23 10.21 -2.22 3.39
C LEU A 23 10.86 -0.84 3.57
N SER A 24 12.20 -0.79 3.60
CA SER A 24 12.98 0.44 3.71
C SER A 24 12.81 1.35 2.49
N SER A 25 12.80 0.78 1.29
CA SER A 25 12.59 1.53 0.04
C SER A 25 11.19 2.15 -0.01
N VAL A 26 10.18 1.37 0.37
CA VAL A 26 8.78 1.79 0.44
C VAL A 26 8.61 2.91 1.47
N ALA A 27 9.11 2.73 2.69
CA ALA A 27 9.02 3.73 3.74
C ALA A 27 9.80 5.02 3.38
N GLY A 28 10.99 4.87 2.79
CA GLY A 28 11.79 5.99 2.30
C GLY A 28 11.07 6.79 1.21
N THR A 29 10.40 6.11 0.27
CA THR A 29 9.62 6.76 -0.78
C THR A 29 8.45 7.56 -0.20
N VAL A 30 7.70 6.98 0.74
CA VAL A 30 6.58 7.66 1.44
C VAL A 30 7.09 8.89 2.18
N GLN A 31 8.20 8.77 2.91
CA GLN A 31 8.77 9.87 3.68
C GLN A 31 9.35 10.97 2.79
N GLN A 32 9.99 10.59 1.68
CA GLN A 32 10.46 11.54 0.68
C GLN A 32 9.30 12.29 0.04
N LEU A 33 8.21 11.61 -0.31
CA LEU A 33 7.03 12.23 -0.89
C LEU A 33 6.36 13.19 0.10
N ALA A 34 6.23 12.78 1.37
CA ALA A 34 5.74 13.65 2.43
C ALA A 34 6.62 14.90 2.58
N SER A 35 7.94 14.74 2.57
CA SER A 35 8.90 15.85 2.68
C SER A 35 8.85 16.79 1.46
N GLN A 36 8.72 16.24 0.25
CA GLN A 36 8.64 17.02 -0.99
C GLN A 36 7.37 17.90 -1.06
N HIS A 37 6.27 17.42 -0.47
CA HIS A 37 5.00 18.14 -0.46
C HIS A 37 4.73 18.89 0.86
N GLY A 38 5.69 18.91 1.79
CA GLY A 38 5.55 19.58 3.09
C GLY A 38 4.44 19.01 3.97
N VAL A 39 4.15 17.71 3.83
CA VAL A 39 3.09 17.01 4.57
C VAL A 39 3.67 16.42 5.86
N GLU A 40 3.06 16.75 6.99
CA GLU A 40 3.47 16.16 8.26
C GLU A 40 3.22 14.64 8.32
N PRO A 41 4.04 13.87 9.06
CA PRO A 41 3.86 12.42 9.20
C PRO A 41 2.46 12.03 9.71
N SER A 42 1.88 12.82 10.60
CA SER A 42 0.52 12.61 11.14
C SER A 42 -0.55 12.79 10.06
N ALA A 43 -0.39 13.80 9.20
CA ALA A 43 -1.26 14.01 8.05
C ALA A 43 -1.10 12.87 7.04
N MET A 44 0.14 12.43 6.80
CA MET A 44 0.45 11.31 5.91
C MET A 44 -0.18 10.00 6.37
N GLN A 45 -0.20 9.74 7.68
CA GLN A 45 -0.92 8.60 8.25
C GLN A 45 -2.41 8.66 7.92
N GLY A 46 -3.04 9.82 8.08
CA GLY A 46 -4.44 10.01 7.71
C GLY A 46 -4.70 9.85 6.20
N ILE A 47 -3.77 10.30 5.35
CA ILE A 47 -3.83 10.06 3.89
C ILE A 47 -3.78 8.57 3.59
N LEU A 48 -2.81 7.85 4.14
CA LEU A 48 -2.61 6.42 3.91
C LEU A 48 -3.76 5.58 4.45
N SER A 49 -4.29 5.90 5.63
CA SER A 49 -5.47 5.24 6.20
C SER A 49 -6.73 5.49 5.38
N GLY A 50 -6.99 6.74 4.96
CA GLY A 50 -8.14 7.03 4.11
C GLY A 50 -8.02 6.45 2.69
N LEU A 51 -6.80 6.43 2.13
CA LEU A 51 -6.51 5.75 0.87
C LEU A 51 -6.72 4.25 1.01
N GLY A 52 -6.16 3.62 2.05
CA GLY A 52 -6.36 2.20 2.34
C GLY A 52 -7.84 1.84 2.51
N GLY A 53 -8.60 2.65 3.25
CA GLY A 53 -10.04 2.46 3.43
C GLY A 53 -10.83 2.53 2.13
N ALA A 54 -10.43 3.38 1.19
CA ALA A 54 -11.05 3.45 -0.13
C ALA A 54 -10.56 2.34 -1.08
N MET A 55 -9.32 1.85 -0.91
CA MET A 55 -8.72 0.75 -1.69
C MET A 55 -9.30 -0.61 -1.32
N ARG A 56 -9.62 -0.83 -0.05
CA ARG A 56 -10.21 -2.09 0.42
C ARG A 56 -11.41 -2.58 -0.37
N PRO A 57 -12.51 -1.81 -0.55
CA PRO A 57 -13.67 -2.30 -1.27
C PRO A 57 -13.37 -2.59 -2.75
N ALA A 58 -12.53 -1.78 -3.39
CA ALA A 58 -12.10 -2.00 -4.77
C ALA A 58 -11.26 -3.29 -4.89
N LEU A 59 -10.29 -3.47 -3.99
CA LEU A 59 -9.46 -4.67 -3.93
C LEU A 59 -10.25 -5.90 -3.53
N GLN A 60 -11.24 -5.79 -2.65
CA GLN A 60 -12.13 -6.88 -2.28
C GLN A 60 -12.99 -7.33 -3.47
N GLN A 61 -13.52 -6.39 -4.24
CA GLN A 61 -14.23 -6.70 -5.49
C GLN A 61 -13.30 -7.38 -6.51
N GLN A 62 -12.06 -6.90 -6.66
CA GLN A 62 -11.08 -7.55 -7.54
C GLN A 62 -10.58 -8.90 -7.03
N ALA A 63 -10.50 -9.09 -5.71
CA ALA A 63 -10.18 -10.38 -5.10
C ALA A 63 -11.30 -11.39 -5.35
N THR A 64 -12.56 -10.97 -5.18
CA THR A 64 -13.74 -11.81 -5.43
C THR A 64 -13.91 -12.11 -6.93
N GLY A 65 -13.51 -11.17 -7.79
CA GLY A 65 -13.55 -11.31 -9.25
C GLY A 65 -12.30 -11.92 -9.89
N GLY A 66 -11.30 -12.34 -9.10
CA GLY A 66 -10.06 -12.97 -9.60
C GLY A 66 -9.01 -12.03 -10.22
N GLY A 67 -9.33 -10.75 -10.46
CA GLY A 67 -8.43 -9.77 -11.10
C GLY A 67 -7.31 -9.22 -10.20
N LEU A 68 -7.30 -9.58 -8.93
CA LEU A 68 -6.27 -9.18 -7.97
C LEU A 68 -4.89 -9.78 -8.34
N GLY A 69 -4.86 -11.02 -8.82
CA GLY A 69 -3.66 -11.71 -9.27
C GLY A 69 -2.99 -11.03 -10.47
N ASP A 70 -3.79 -10.62 -11.45
CA ASP A 70 -3.32 -9.88 -12.61
C ASP A 70 -2.78 -8.50 -12.24
N LEU A 71 -3.49 -7.77 -11.36
CA LEU A 71 -3.07 -6.43 -10.99
C LEU A 71 -1.77 -6.44 -10.18
N MET A 72 -1.61 -7.41 -9.28
CA MET A 72 -0.39 -7.58 -8.51
C MET A 72 0.77 -8.14 -9.36
N GLY A 73 0.48 -9.05 -10.30
CA GLY A 73 1.45 -9.56 -11.27
C GLY A 73 1.96 -8.47 -12.22
N GLN A 74 1.07 -7.56 -12.65
CA GLN A 74 1.44 -6.38 -13.42
C GLN A 74 2.31 -5.42 -12.60
N LEU A 75 2.02 -5.23 -11.32
CA LEU A 75 2.85 -4.38 -10.47
C LEU A 75 4.23 -5.01 -10.18
N ALA A 76 4.27 -6.31 -9.89
CA ALA A 76 5.51 -7.05 -9.68
C ALA A 76 6.39 -7.04 -10.93
N SER A 77 5.79 -7.21 -12.12
CA SER A 77 6.52 -7.13 -13.39
C SER A 77 6.95 -5.71 -13.75
N SER A 78 6.14 -4.69 -13.43
CA SER A 78 6.49 -3.27 -13.60
C SER A 78 7.63 -2.82 -12.67
N GLN A 79 7.86 -3.51 -11.54
CA GLN A 79 8.98 -3.23 -10.63
C GLN A 79 10.25 -4.04 -10.92
N LEU A 80 10.14 -5.20 -11.55
CA LEU A 80 11.31 -5.99 -11.96
C LEU A 80 11.94 -5.50 -13.26
N THR A 81 11.24 -4.66 -14.02
CA THR A 81 11.76 -4.09 -15.25
C THR A 81 11.60 -2.58 -15.17
N GLY A 82 12.70 -1.86 -14.94
CA GLY A 82 12.76 -0.39 -15.05
C GLY A 82 12.53 0.11 -16.48
N GLY A 83 11.54 -0.43 -17.19
CA GLY A 83 11.23 -0.18 -18.58
C GLY A 83 9.72 -0.12 -18.79
N GLY A 84 9.17 1.09 -18.69
CA GLY A 84 8.11 1.64 -19.55
C GLY A 84 6.81 0.85 -19.81
N GLY A 85 6.57 -0.30 -19.19
CA GLY A 85 5.42 -1.16 -19.45
C GLY A 85 4.45 -1.17 -18.28
N GLY A 86 3.24 -0.65 -18.50
CA GLY A 86 2.07 -1.05 -17.70
C GLY A 86 1.37 0.01 -16.86
N LEU A 87 1.65 1.31 -17.00
CA LEU A 87 0.76 2.35 -16.42
C LEU A 87 -0.63 2.38 -17.07
N GLY A 88 -0.82 1.74 -18.23
CA GLY A 88 -2.07 1.76 -19.00
C GLY A 88 -3.25 1.02 -18.35
N ASN A 89 -3.01 0.05 -17.47
CA ASN A 89 -4.08 -0.72 -16.80
C ASN A 89 -4.31 -0.33 -15.32
N MET A 90 -3.57 0.66 -14.79
CA MET A 90 -3.88 1.28 -13.49
C MET A 90 -5.15 2.15 -13.54
N GLY A 91 -5.87 2.22 -14.66
CA GLY A 91 -7.13 2.97 -14.79
C GLY A 91 -8.15 2.63 -13.69
N GLY A 92 -8.17 1.39 -13.21
CA GLY A 92 -9.04 0.98 -12.08
C GLY A 92 -8.65 1.61 -10.74
N LEU A 93 -7.35 1.69 -10.42
CA LEU A 93 -6.88 2.32 -9.19
C LEU A 93 -6.84 3.85 -9.29
N ALA A 94 -6.52 4.41 -10.46
CA ALA A 94 -6.60 5.84 -10.71
C ALA A 94 -8.06 6.34 -10.62
N ALA A 95 -9.03 5.55 -11.11
CA ALA A 95 -10.46 5.83 -10.95
C ALA A 95 -10.92 5.84 -9.49
N MET A 96 -10.14 5.26 -8.58
CA MET A 96 -10.41 5.29 -7.15
C MET A 96 -10.10 6.64 -6.51
N ILE A 97 -9.23 7.45 -7.14
CA ILE A 97 -8.96 8.83 -6.73
C ILE A 97 -10.15 9.69 -7.15
N THR A 98 -11.18 9.70 -6.33
CA THR A 98 -12.37 10.53 -6.54
C THR A 98 -12.20 11.90 -5.87
N PRO A 99 -12.83 12.96 -6.40
CA PRO A 99 -12.87 14.27 -5.74
C PRO A 99 -13.38 14.19 -4.30
N GLN A 100 -14.32 13.28 -4.03
CA GLN A 100 -14.88 13.01 -2.70
C GLN A 100 -13.82 12.45 -1.75
N LEU A 101 -12.99 11.50 -2.21
CA LEU A 101 -11.86 10.98 -1.43
C LEU A 101 -10.87 12.10 -1.11
N ILE A 102 -10.49 12.90 -2.12
CA ILE A 102 -9.56 14.02 -1.94
C ILE A 102 -10.10 15.04 -0.94
N GLN A 103 -11.40 15.38 -1.01
CA GLN A 103 -12.02 16.29 -0.05
C GLN A 103 -12.08 15.70 1.36
N GLY A 104 -12.44 14.42 1.50
CA GLY A 104 -12.47 13.74 2.80
C GLY A 104 -11.08 13.64 3.44
N LEU A 105 -10.07 13.33 2.64
CA LEU A 105 -8.66 13.32 3.06
C LEU A 105 -8.18 14.72 3.41
N SER A 106 -8.48 15.72 2.59
CA SER A 106 -8.11 17.12 2.85
C SER A 106 -8.68 17.62 4.18
N GLN A 107 -9.96 17.31 4.45
CA GLN A 107 -10.62 17.67 5.71
C GLN A 107 -10.03 16.92 6.92
N LYS A 108 -9.70 15.63 6.78
CA LYS A 108 -9.11 14.83 7.87
C LYS A 108 -7.65 15.17 8.16
N THR A 109 -6.89 15.53 7.14
CA THR A 109 -5.43 15.63 7.20
C THR A 109 -4.94 17.08 7.22
N GLY A 110 -5.81 18.04 6.88
CA GLY A 110 -5.45 19.44 6.70
C GLY A 110 -4.61 19.70 5.44
N VAL A 111 -4.34 18.69 4.61
CA VAL A 111 -3.52 18.81 3.41
C VAL A 111 -4.34 19.39 2.26
N ASN A 112 -3.73 20.26 1.46
CA ASN A 112 -4.38 20.86 0.31
C ASN A 112 -4.76 19.80 -0.74
N SER A 113 -5.97 19.90 -1.29
CA SER A 113 -6.49 19.01 -2.34
C SER A 113 -5.58 18.89 -3.56
N GLY A 114 -4.86 19.96 -3.94
CA GLY A 114 -3.89 19.95 -5.04
C GLY A 114 -2.62 19.16 -4.73
N ALA A 115 -2.16 19.19 -3.47
CA ALA A 115 -1.07 18.31 -3.01
C ALA A 115 -1.52 16.85 -2.98
N LEU A 116 -2.75 16.57 -2.52
CA LEU A 116 -3.31 15.21 -2.55
C LEU A 116 -3.45 14.67 -3.97
N GLN A 117 -3.91 15.48 -4.93
CA GLN A 117 -4.00 15.07 -6.34
C GLN A 117 -2.66 14.70 -6.96
N SER A 118 -1.57 15.35 -6.53
CA SER A 118 -0.23 15.06 -7.03
C SER A 118 0.45 13.91 -6.29
N MET A 119 0.15 13.71 -5.00
CA MET A 119 0.74 12.65 -4.18
C MET A 119 0.04 11.29 -4.32
N LEU A 120 -1.30 11.26 -4.37
CA LEU A 120 -2.08 10.02 -4.38
C LEU A 120 -1.67 9.05 -5.50
N PRO A 121 -1.45 9.49 -6.75
CA PRO A 121 -1.02 8.60 -7.83
C PRO A 121 0.33 7.95 -7.58
N ALA A 122 1.23 8.60 -6.85
CA ALA A 122 2.54 8.07 -6.48
C ALA A 122 2.47 7.16 -5.24
N LEU A 123 1.51 7.37 -4.34
CA LEU A 123 1.34 6.54 -3.14
C LEU A 123 0.66 5.21 -3.42
N ILE A 124 -0.27 5.19 -4.35
CA ILE A 124 -0.97 3.98 -4.79
C ILE A 124 0.00 2.82 -5.12
N PRO A 125 0.97 2.98 -6.05
CA PRO A 125 1.86 1.88 -6.40
C PRO A 125 2.75 1.46 -5.23
N VAL A 126 3.10 2.38 -4.33
CA VAL A 126 3.89 2.10 -3.12
C VAL A 126 3.11 1.24 -2.14
N VAL A 127 1.84 1.57 -1.90
CA VAL A 127 0.93 0.77 -1.07
C VAL A 127 0.69 -0.60 -1.69
N MET A 128 0.55 -0.68 -3.00
CA MET A 128 0.34 -1.96 -3.67
C MET A 128 1.59 -2.85 -3.68
N GLN A 129 2.78 -2.25 -3.83
CA GLN A 129 4.04 -2.96 -3.65
C GLN A 129 4.16 -3.48 -2.23
N PHE A 130 3.74 -2.68 -1.25
CA PHE A 130 3.73 -3.08 0.14
C PHE A 130 2.85 -4.31 0.38
N LEU A 131 1.63 -4.32 -0.15
CA LEU A 131 0.72 -5.47 -0.04
C LEU A 131 1.27 -6.70 -0.80
N ASN A 132 2.02 -6.50 -1.88
CA ASN A 132 2.67 -7.59 -2.62
C ASN A 132 3.80 -8.28 -1.84
N MET A 133 4.39 -7.63 -0.83
CA MET A 133 5.45 -8.26 -0.04
C MET A 133 4.98 -9.54 0.68
N GLY A 134 3.70 -9.62 1.05
CA GLY A 134 3.13 -10.84 1.64
C GLY A 134 2.88 -11.97 0.66
N ALA A 135 3.05 -11.75 -0.65
CA ALA A 135 2.84 -12.80 -1.64
C ALA A 135 3.95 -13.86 -1.53
N SER A 136 3.57 -15.13 -1.69
CA SER A 136 4.53 -16.24 -1.69
C SER A 136 5.46 -16.20 -2.91
N LYS A 137 6.76 -16.46 -2.71
CA LYS A 137 7.79 -16.59 -3.77
C LYS A 137 7.59 -17.80 -4.66
N THR A 138 6.99 -18.87 -4.14
CA THR A 138 6.90 -20.18 -4.80
C THR A 138 5.57 -20.41 -5.52
N GLY A 139 4.56 -19.58 -5.28
CA GLY A 139 3.25 -19.66 -5.91
C GLY A 139 3.12 -18.70 -7.10
N GLY A 140 3.65 -19.09 -8.26
CA GLY A 140 3.33 -18.39 -9.51
C GLY A 140 1.81 -18.32 -9.71
N SER A 141 1.30 -17.13 -10.03
CA SER A 141 -0.07 -16.83 -10.45
C SER A 141 -1.20 -17.20 -9.48
N ALA A 142 -1.93 -16.19 -8.99
CA ALA A 142 -3.21 -16.26 -8.25
C ALA A 142 -3.25 -17.04 -6.91
N ALA A 143 -2.63 -18.22 -6.81
CA ALA A 143 -2.58 -19.03 -5.58
C ALA A 143 -1.69 -18.39 -4.50
N GLY A 144 -0.55 -17.80 -4.87
CA GLY A 144 0.32 -17.04 -3.96
C GLY A 144 -0.32 -15.75 -3.43
N LEU A 145 -1.43 -15.29 -4.02
CA LEU A 145 -2.24 -14.16 -3.52
C LEU A 145 -3.36 -14.60 -2.57
N ALA A 146 -3.92 -15.80 -2.74
CA ALA A 146 -4.89 -16.36 -1.80
C ALA A 146 -4.26 -16.66 -0.43
N ASP A 147 -2.98 -17.04 -0.44
CA ASP A 147 -2.14 -17.23 0.75
C ASP A 147 -1.39 -15.97 1.18
N ASN A 148 -1.66 -14.79 0.59
CA ASN A 148 -1.00 -13.55 1.02
C ASN A 148 -1.60 -13.09 2.37
N PRO A 149 -0.87 -13.23 3.48
CA PRO A 149 -1.39 -12.88 4.80
C PRO A 149 -1.59 -11.37 4.92
N LEU A 150 -0.76 -10.54 4.28
CA LEU A 150 -0.90 -9.09 4.30
C LEU A 150 -2.18 -8.64 3.62
N LEU A 151 -2.41 -9.17 2.42
CA LEU A 151 -3.57 -8.78 1.64
C LEU A 151 -4.85 -9.35 2.26
N LYS A 152 -4.79 -10.56 2.82
CA LYS A 152 -5.90 -11.14 3.57
C LYS A 152 -6.22 -10.33 4.81
N SER A 153 -5.26 -10.04 5.68
CA SER A 153 -5.45 -9.15 6.84
C SER A 153 -5.95 -7.77 6.41
N PHE A 154 -5.44 -7.24 5.29
CA PHE A 154 -5.88 -5.96 4.73
C PHE A 154 -7.33 -6.00 4.25
N LEU A 155 -7.80 -7.11 3.69
CA LEU A 155 -9.19 -7.27 3.24
C LEU A 155 -10.15 -7.69 4.36
N ASP A 156 -9.67 -8.42 5.37
CA ASP A 156 -10.47 -9.03 6.45
C ASP A 156 -10.84 -8.06 7.58
N GLY A 157 -9.97 -7.08 7.92
CA GLY A 157 -10.22 -6.12 9.01
C GLY A 157 -11.63 -5.51 9.02
N ASP A 158 -12.43 -5.87 9.99
CA ASP A 158 -13.87 -5.75 10.07
C ASP A 158 -14.38 -4.32 10.37
N ARG A 159 -13.81 -3.32 9.69
CA ARG A 159 -14.07 -1.87 9.81
C ARG A 159 -13.78 -1.29 11.19
N ASP A 160 -13.03 -2.00 12.02
CA ASP A 160 -12.73 -1.63 13.41
C ASP A 160 -11.55 -0.68 13.57
N GLY A 161 -10.69 -0.54 12.55
CA GLY A 161 -9.52 0.35 12.57
C GLY A 161 -8.20 -0.34 12.91
N ASP A 162 -8.18 -1.66 13.07
CA ASP A 162 -6.95 -2.39 13.43
C ASP A 162 -6.00 -2.63 12.24
N VAL A 163 -6.45 -2.26 11.05
CA VAL A 163 -5.83 -2.55 9.73
C VAL A 163 -5.52 -1.22 9.02
N ASP A 164 -4.88 -0.31 9.76
CA ASP A 164 -4.53 1.02 9.29
C ASP A 164 -3.12 1.06 8.67
N LEU A 165 -3.06 1.34 7.35
CA LEU A 165 -1.78 1.56 6.67
C LEU A 165 -1.00 2.70 7.31
N GLY A 166 -1.68 3.74 7.79
CA GLY A 166 -1.04 4.84 8.52
C GLY A 166 -0.20 4.35 9.70
N ASP A 167 -0.75 3.47 10.53
CA ASP A 167 -0.04 2.90 11.68
C ASP A 167 1.10 1.98 11.26
N VAL A 168 0.89 1.15 10.23
CA VAL A 168 1.95 0.29 9.69
C VAL A 168 3.15 1.10 9.22
N PHE A 169 2.93 2.18 8.48
CA PHE A 169 4.00 3.06 8.02
C PHE A 169 4.66 3.82 9.16
N LYS A 170 3.90 4.21 10.18
CA LYS A 170 4.44 4.80 11.42
C LYS A 170 5.35 3.84 12.17
N PHE A 171 4.93 2.59 12.36
CA PHE A 171 5.74 1.55 12.99
C PHE A 171 6.96 1.19 12.14
N THR A 172 6.80 1.12 10.83
CA THR A 172 7.89 0.89 9.88
C THR A 172 8.93 2.00 9.96
N GLY A 173 8.51 3.27 9.95
CA GLY A 173 9.41 4.41 10.11
C GLY A 173 10.15 4.39 11.45
N ARG A 174 9.47 4.00 12.54
CA ARG A 174 10.09 3.85 13.86
C ARG A 174 11.03 2.63 13.95
N PHE A 175 10.75 1.57 13.20
CA PHE A 175 11.57 0.37 13.15
C PHE A 175 12.86 0.62 12.37
N LEU A 176 12.77 1.32 11.24
CA LEU A 176 13.91 1.66 10.37
C LEU A 176 14.74 2.82 10.92
N ASN A 177 14.08 3.78 11.56
CA ASN A 177 14.71 4.92 12.20
C ASN A 177 14.31 4.97 13.68
N PRO A 178 14.82 4.04 14.52
CA PRO A 178 14.58 4.10 15.95
C PRO A 178 15.15 5.42 16.47
N ALA A 179 14.30 6.25 17.08
CA ALA A 179 14.74 7.46 17.76
C ALA A 179 15.87 7.08 18.72
N ARG A 180 17.08 7.53 18.42
CA ARG A 180 18.26 7.38 19.28
C ARG A 180 18.14 8.29 20.49
#